data_AF-A0A8H5C0S5-F1
#
_entry.id   AF-A0A8H5C0S5-F1
#
_cell.length_a   1.000
_cell.length_b   1.000
_cell.length_c   1.000
_cell.angle_alpha   90.00
_cell.angle_beta   90.00
_cell.angle_gamma   90.00
#
_symmetry.space_group_name_H-M   'P 1'
#
loop_
_entity.id
_entity.type
_entity.pdbx_description
1 polymer ?
#
loop_
_entity_poly.entity_id
_entity_poly.type
_entity_poly.pdbx_seq_one_letter_code
_entity_poly.pdbx_strand_id
1 'polypeptide(L)'
;MELKLTKDNHPDRVFRGLLVASPCYKKLWQAGSIENFKKVWLDCLRFHYLAFTKGKVLHRDISEHNLMVLEHPDGTVTGILTDWDIAKFVDTAAQDGIQVGVSGGHKHRTGTPPFMALDLLHGRDRIHHPRHDLESFFYIIIWAVFHYKLHPTNGTKAALPHEKVANWLGPLAQIYDAKNGLMMSMEYREVFQSMMRERSEWVDLVKTWIEPLRKCIRDARLGAADDRTAADINNAVLAAQRAVRQGKIQDEDDDDDVQGASGEANLLGNIVEEVAGYDSDATYGGRLTYFRFMRAIGMVKTLETWDDAINFEEDKAILRAEKKEKLRKLLEMDASDTD
;
A
#
# COMPACT_ATOMS: atom_id res chain seq x y z
N MET A 1 -20.15 -8.49 -29.45
CA MET A 1 -20.87 -7.40 -28.78
C MET A 1 -19.87 -6.71 -27.88
N GLU A 2 -19.32 -5.57 -28.31
CA GLU A 2 -18.40 -4.76 -27.49
C GLU A 2 -19.20 -4.10 -26.37
N LEU A 3 -18.88 -4.42 -25.12
CA LEU A 3 -19.41 -3.72 -23.96
C LEU A 3 -18.48 -2.55 -23.65
N LYS A 4 -18.91 -1.34 -24.01
CA LYS A 4 -18.25 -0.10 -23.58
C LYS A 4 -18.72 0.23 -22.17
N LEU A 5 -17.85 0.11 -21.16
CA LEU A 5 -18.12 0.63 -19.82
C LEU A 5 -18.01 2.16 -19.82
N THR A 6 -19.02 2.84 -19.30
CA THR A 6 -19.11 4.30 -19.14
C THR A 6 -19.54 4.64 -17.70
N LYS A 7 -19.35 5.90 -17.28
CA LYS A 7 -19.81 6.37 -15.95
C LYS A 7 -21.32 6.13 -15.72
N ASP A 8 -22.11 5.98 -16.78
CA ASP A 8 -23.56 5.84 -16.70
C ASP A 8 -24.04 4.37 -16.67
N ASN A 9 -23.21 3.40 -17.02
CA ASN A 9 -23.58 1.98 -17.05
C ASN A 9 -22.87 1.10 -16.01
N HIS A 10 -22.11 1.71 -15.11
CA HIS A 10 -21.54 1.03 -13.94
C HIS A 10 -22.58 0.49 -12.92
N PRO A 11 -23.83 0.99 -12.80
CA PRO A 11 -24.80 0.43 -11.85
C PRO A 11 -25.56 -0.78 -12.42
N ASP A 12 -25.52 -1.00 -13.73
CA ASP A 12 -26.12 -2.16 -14.38
C ASP A 12 -25.22 -3.39 -14.17
N ARG A 13 -25.34 -3.98 -12.98
CA ARG A 13 -24.77 -5.30 -12.66
C ARG A 13 -25.45 -6.37 -13.48
N VAL A 14 -25.09 -6.49 -14.76
CA VAL A 14 -25.51 -7.63 -15.58
C VAL A 14 -24.73 -8.86 -15.11
N PHE A 15 -25.34 -9.66 -14.24
CA PHE A 15 -24.83 -10.98 -13.90
C PHE A 15 -25.01 -11.90 -15.11
N ARG A 16 -24.09 -11.81 -16.09
CA ARG A 16 -23.99 -12.82 -17.14
C ARG A 16 -23.29 -14.01 -16.53
N GLY A 17 -24.09 -14.95 -16.02
CA GLY A 17 -23.63 -16.24 -15.54
C GLY A 17 -22.91 -16.99 -16.66
N LEU A 18 -21.60 -16.81 -16.74
CA LEU A 18 -20.75 -17.65 -17.57
C LEU A 18 -20.33 -18.84 -16.73
N LEU A 19 -21.24 -19.82 -16.64
CA LEU A 19 -20.91 -21.17 -16.17
C LEU A 19 -20.20 -21.89 -17.33
N VAL A 20 -19.02 -21.40 -17.71
CA VAL A 20 -18.12 -22.12 -18.61
C VAL A 20 -17.33 -23.08 -17.74
N ALA A 21 -17.21 -24.32 -18.22
CA ALA A 21 -16.36 -25.39 -17.70
C ALA A 21 -14.88 -24.95 -17.66
N SER A 22 -14.57 -24.02 -16.76
CA SER A 22 -13.27 -23.43 -16.51
C SER A 22 -12.47 -24.40 -15.64
N PRO A 23 -11.14 -24.49 -15.79
CA PRO A 23 -10.31 -25.16 -14.80
C PRO A 23 -10.70 -24.64 -13.42
N CYS A 24 -11.05 -25.54 -12.51
CA CYS A 24 -11.55 -25.18 -11.20
C CYS A 24 -10.47 -24.34 -10.50
N TYR A 25 -10.69 -23.02 -10.40
CA TYR A 25 -9.78 -22.15 -9.66
C TYR A 25 -9.60 -22.71 -8.26
N LYS A 26 -8.35 -22.96 -7.88
CA LYS A 26 -8.01 -23.49 -6.56
C LYS A 26 -7.73 -22.33 -5.61
N LYS A 27 -7.89 -22.59 -4.32
CA LYS A 27 -7.58 -21.60 -3.28
C LYS A 27 -6.06 -21.45 -3.10
N LEU A 28 -5.63 -20.33 -2.53
CA LEU A 28 -4.21 -20.03 -2.36
C LEU A 28 -3.44 -21.11 -1.57
N TRP A 29 -4.07 -21.73 -0.57
CA TRP A 29 -3.49 -22.85 0.19
C TRP A 29 -3.34 -24.16 -0.60
N GLN A 30 -3.89 -24.22 -1.82
CA GLN A 30 -3.77 -25.33 -2.76
C GLN A 30 -2.72 -25.05 -3.85
N ALA A 31 -1.85 -24.05 -3.68
CA ALA A 31 -0.80 -23.72 -4.65
C ALA A 31 0.23 -24.85 -4.86
N GLY A 32 0.26 -25.85 -3.99
CA GLY A 32 1.10 -27.04 -4.14
C GLY A 32 2.49 -26.92 -3.52
N SER A 33 3.12 -25.75 -3.62
CA SER A 33 4.44 -25.46 -3.05
C SER A 33 4.58 -23.99 -2.66
N ILE A 34 5.59 -23.66 -1.84
CA ILE A 34 5.89 -22.26 -1.46
C ILE A 34 6.27 -21.42 -2.69
N GLU A 35 6.97 -22.01 -3.65
CA GLU A 35 7.35 -21.30 -4.88
C GLU A 35 6.13 -20.98 -5.76
N ASN A 36 5.19 -21.92 -5.87
CA ASN A 36 3.91 -21.67 -6.55
C ASN A 36 3.06 -20.64 -5.78
N PHE A 37 3.06 -20.68 -4.45
CA PHE A 37 2.42 -19.66 -3.62
C PHE A 37 3.01 -18.27 -3.89
N LYS A 38 4.34 -18.14 -3.85
CA LYS A 38 5.07 -16.89 -4.16
C LYS A 38 4.69 -16.39 -5.55
N LYS A 39 4.69 -17.28 -6.55
CA LYS A 39 4.32 -16.93 -7.93
C LYS A 39 2.88 -16.42 -8.04
N VAL A 40 1.92 -17.16 -7.50
CA VAL A 40 0.48 -16.80 -7.53
C VAL A 40 0.25 -15.47 -6.83
N TRP A 41 0.87 -15.28 -5.66
CA TRP A 41 0.79 -14.03 -4.91
C TRP A 41 1.37 -12.85 -5.71
N LEU A 42 2.51 -13.04 -6.38
CA LEU A 42 3.14 -12.02 -7.23
C LEU A 42 2.31 -11.70 -8.47
N ASP A 43 1.73 -12.71 -9.13
CA ASP A 43 0.85 -12.51 -10.28
C ASP A 43 -0.39 -11.68 -9.89
N CYS A 44 -0.98 -11.96 -8.72
CA CYS A 44 -2.11 -11.18 -8.20
C CYS A 44 -1.72 -9.74 -7.84
N LEU A 45 -0.57 -9.53 -7.19
CA LEU A 45 -0.07 -8.20 -6.87
C LEU A 45 0.22 -7.39 -8.15
N ARG A 46 0.80 -8.02 -9.17
CA ARG A 46 1.04 -7.40 -10.49
C ARG A 46 -0.26 -7.00 -11.16
N PHE A 47 -1.25 -7.90 -11.16
CA PHE A 47 -2.55 -7.61 -11.75
C PHE A 47 -3.24 -6.45 -11.01
N HIS A 48 -3.18 -6.43 -9.67
CA HIS A 48 -3.65 -5.30 -8.86
C HIS A 48 -2.99 -3.98 -9.28
N TYR A 49 -1.67 -3.97 -9.45
CA TYR A 49 -0.94 -2.79 -9.91
C TYR A 49 -1.39 -2.31 -11.30
N LEU A 50 -1.59 -3.23 -12.25
CA LEU A 50 -2.08 -2.91 -13.60
C LEU A 50 -3.52 -2.38 -13.57
N ALA A 51 -4.40 -2.99 -12.76
CA ALA A 51 -5.77 -2.54 -12.57
C ALA A 51 -5.83 -1.11 -12.02
N PHE A 52 -4.96 -0.78 -11.05
CA PHE A 52 -4.86 0.57 -10.51
C PHE A 52 -4.28 1.56 -11.53
N THR A 53 -3.14 1.24 -12.15
CA THR A 53 -2.40 2.20 -12.99
C THR A 53 -3.03 2.42 -14.36
N LYS A 54 -3.45 1.34 -15.04
CA LYS A 54 -4.05 1.37 -16.37
C LYS A 54 -5.58 1.44 -16.31
N GLY A 55 -6.19 0.64 -15.43
CA GLY A 55 -7.64 0.59 -15.28
C GLY A 55 -8.21 1.74 -14.45
N LYS A 56 -7.37 2.44 -13.66
CA LYS A 56 -7.82 3.42 -12.66
C LYS A 56 -8.85 2.81 -11.70
N VAL A 57 -8.65 1.55 -11.30
CA VAL A 57 -9.55 0.82 -10.40
C VAL A 57 -8.82 0.41 -9.11
N LEU A 58 -9.44 0.69 -7.96
CA LEU A 58 -9.05 0.15 -6.66
C LEU A 58 -9.87 -1.10 -6.34
N HIS A 59 -9.22 -2.16 -5.84
CA HIS A 59 -9.90 -3.41 -5.53
C HIS A 59 -10.67 -3.35 -4.21
N ARG A 60 -10.04 -2.84 -3.14
CA ARG A 60 -10.65 -2.59 -1.82
C ARG A 60 -11.05 -3.82 -0.99
N ASP A 61 -10.78 -5.03 -1.46
CA ASP A 61 -11.02 -6.28 -0.71
C ASP A 61 -9.99 -7.35 -1.02
N ILE A 62 -8.72 -6.98 -0.93
CA ILE A 62 -7.65 -7.95 -1.02
C ILE A 62 -7.72 -8.89 0.20
N SER A 63 -8.02 -10.17 -0.06
CA SER A 63 -8.15 -11.21 0.95
C SER A 63 -7.65 -12.56 0.41
N GLU A 64 -7.37 -13.52 1.31
CA GLU A 64 -6.95 -14.86 0.89
C GLU A 64 -7.96 -15.60 0.00
N HIS A 65 -9.23 -15.19 0.04
CA HIS A 65 -10.30 -15.84 -0.73
C HIS A 65 -10.32 -15.37 -2.19
N ASN A 66 -9.71 -14.21 -2.45
CA ASN A 66 -9.75 -13.49 -3.73
C ASN A 66 -8.48 -13.73 -4.56
N LEU A 67 -7.41 -14.24 -3.93
CA LEU A 67 -6.22 -14.76 -4.61
C LEU A 67 -6.44 -16.24 -4.96
N MET A 68 -6.60 -16.53 -6.25
CA MET A 68 -6.86 -17.88 -6.74
C MET A 68 -5.70 -18.42 -7.59
N VAL A 69 -5.59 -19.75 -7.61
CA VAL A 69 -4.60 -20.50 -8.38
C VAL A 69 -5.31 -21.06 -9.62
N LEU A 70 -4.80 -20.70 -10.80
CA LEU A 70 -5.11 -21.39 -12.04
C LEU A 70 -3.96 -22.33 -12.36
N GLU A 71 -4.22 -23.63 -12.36
CA GLU A 71 -3.25 -24.65 -12.78
C GLU A 71 -3.44 -24.97 -14.26
N HIS A 72 -2.35 -24.97 -15.00
CA HIS A 72 -2.31 -25.24 -16.43
C HIS A 72 -2.02 -26.72 -16.71
N PRO A 73 -2.38 -27.24 -17.91
CA PRO A 73 -2.09 -28.63 -18.27
C PRO A 73 -0.61 -29.02 -18.24
N ASP A 74 0.30 -28.05 -18.35
CA ASP A 74 1.75 -28.24 -18.27
C ASP A 74 2.30 -28.28 -16.83
N GLY A 75 1.42 -28.19 -15.83
CA GLY A 75 1.77 -28.18 -14.41
C GLY A 75 2.23 -26.83 -13.87
N THR A 76 2.28 -25.79 -14.72
CA THR A 76 2.55 -24.42 -14.26
C THR A 76 1.30 -23.81 -13.62
N VAL A 77 1.51 -22.76 -12.80
CA VAL A 77 0.40 -22.05 -12.15
C VAL A 77 0.42 -20.56 -12.49
N THR A 78 -0.76 -19.95 -12.55
CA THR A 78 -0.96 -18.50 -12.66
C THR A 78 -1.84 -18.01 -11.52
N GLY A 79 -1.47 -16.87 -10.93
CA GLY A 79 -2.34 -16.21 -9.96
C GLY A 79 -3.44 -15.40 -10.63
N ILE A 80 -4.67 -15.54 -10.11
CA ILE A 80 -5.85 -14.83 -10.57
C ILE A 80 -6.42 -14.04 -9.40
N LEU A 81 -6.53 -12.72 -9.58
CA LEU A 81 -7.18 -11.84 -8.62
C LEU A 81 -8.66 -11.67 -8.98
N THR A 82 -9.53 -12.07 -8.08
CA THR A 82 -10.99 -12.18 -8.28
C THR A 82 -11.76 -11.25 -7.34
N ASP A 83 -13.07 -11.20 -7.49
CA ASP A 83 -14.00 -10.45 -6.64
C ASP A 83 -13.81 -8.92 -6.66
N TRP A 84 -14.26 -8.32 -7.76
CA TRP A 84 -14.21 -6.88 -8.01
C TRP A 84 -15.53 -6.17 -7.64
N ASP A 85 -16.42 -6.83 -6.89
CA ASP A 85 -17.80 -6.37 -6.66
C ASP A 85 -17.90 -5.08 -5.82
N ILE A 86 -16.85 -4.77 -5.06
CA ILE A 86 -16.70 -3.52 -4.29
C ILE A 86 -15.57 -2.63 -4.79
N ALA A 87 -15.00 -2.97 -5.95
CA ALA A 87 -13.99 -2.18 -6.61
C ALA A 87 -14.54 -0.80 -6.98
N LYS A 88 -13.65 0.19 -7.10
CA LYS A 88 -14.05 1.56 -7.39
C LYS A 88 -13.09 2.25 -8.34
N PHE A 89 -13.65 2.95 -9.32
CA PHE A 89 -12.89 3.82 -10.19
C PHE A 89 -12.31 5.00 -9.43
N VAL A 90 -11.07 5.34 -9.78
CA VAL A 90 -10.34 6.52 -9.34
C VAL A 90 -10.72 7.65 -10.29
N ASP A 91 -11.38 8.69 -9.78
CA ASP A 91 -11.73 9.85 -10.61
C ASP A 91 -10.49 10.75 -10.74
N THR A 92 -9.92 10.84 -11.94
CA THR A 92 -8.73 11.66 -12.22
C THR A 92 -9.09 13.09 -12.62
N ALA A 93 -10.38 13.42 -12.74
CA ALA A 93 -10.88 14.73 -13.14
C ALA A 93 -11.14 15.69 -11.96
N ALA A 94 -11.04 15.21 -10.72
CA ALA A 94 -10.97 16.10 -9.57
C ALA A 94 -9.54 16.62 -9.50
N GLN A 95 -9.36 17.91 -9.76
CA GLN A 95 -8.07 18.60 -9.73
C GLN A 95 -7.45 18.70 -8.32
N ASP A 96 -8.03 17.98 -7.35
CA ASP A 96 -7.62 17.86 -5.96
C ASP A 96 -7.65 16.38 -5.54
N GLY A 97 -6.57 15.65 -5.87
CA GLY A 97 -6.32 14.30 -5.35
C GLY A 97 -7.18 13.17 -5.94
N ILE A 98 -6.82 11.93 -5.60
CA ILE A 98 -7.58 10.74 -5.97
C ILE A 98 -8.87 10.74 -5.13
N GLN A 99 -9.87 11.53 -5.52
CA GLN A 99 -11.19 11.43 -4.94
C GLN A 99 -11.92 10.24 -5.55
N VAL A 100 -11.95 9.17 -4.76
CA VAL A 100 -12.75 7.99 -4.98
C VAL A 100 -14.24 8.41 -4.85
N GLY A 101 -14.86 8.80 -5.98
CA GLY A 101 -16.17 9.48 -6.10
C GLY A 101 -17.10 9.42 -4.88
N VAL A 102 -17.28 10.53 -4.18
CA VAL A 102 -18.10 10.59 -2.96
C VAL A 102 -19.58 10.62 -3.34
N SER A 103 -20.18 9.46 -3.57
CA SER A 103 -21.65 9.34 -3.57
C SER A 103 -22.12 9.08 -2.14
N GLY A 104 -22.95 9.99 -1.63
CA GLY A 104 -23.44 10.03 -0.25
C GLY A 104 -24.18 8.77 0.20
N GLY A 105 -24.12 8.53 1.52
CA GLY A 105 -24.78 7.41 2.21
C GLY A 105 -23.76 6.51 2.92
N HIS A 106 -23.68 6.63 4.25
CA HIS A 106 -23.04 5.72 5.20
C HIS A 106 -21.71 5.06 4.78
N LYS A 107 -20.61 5.63 5.29
CA LYS A 107 -19.20 5.21 5.18
C LYS A 107 -19.00 3.72 5.51
N HIS A 108 -19.01 2.85 4.51
CA HIS A 108 -18.67 1.45 4.69
C HIS A 108 -17.15 1.28 4.80
N ARG A 109 -16.66 0.88 5.99
CA ARG A 109 -15.36 0.22 6.16
C ARG A 109 -15.43 -1.10 5.40
N THR A 110 -15.17 -1.05 4.09
CA THR A 110 -15.20 -2.20 3.20
C THR A 110 -13.91 -2.99 3.34
N GLY A 111 -14.00 -4.31 3.24
CA GLY A 111 -12.85 -5.20 3.22
C GLY A 111 -12.93 -6.28 4.32
N THR A 112 -12.19 -7.36 4.11
CA THR A 112 -12.12 -8.49 5.03
C THR A 112 -11.26 -8.14 6.26
N PRO A 113 -11.80 -8.05 7.50
CA PRO A 113 -11.10 -7.43 8.64
C PRO A 113 -9.71 -8.00 9.00
N PRO A 114 -9.46 -9.32 8.94
CA PRO A 114 -8.12 -9.88 9.11
C PRO A 114 -7.07 -9.38 8.13
N PHE A 115 -7.48 -8.90 6.95
CA PHE A 115 -6.58 -8.38 5.90
C PHE A 115 -6.65 -6.87 5.75
N MET A 116 -7.64 -6.21 6.36
CA MET A 116 -7.79 -4.75 6.30
C MET A 116 -6.55 -4.01 6.86
N ALA A 117 -6.16 -2.93 6.19
CA ALA A 117 -5.05 -2.06 6.60
C ALA A 117 -5.33 -1.33 7.92
N LEU A 118 -4.27 -1.00 8.67
CA LEU A 118 -4.34 -0.35 9.98
C LEU A 118 -5.09 0.98 9.98
N ASP A 119 -4.89 1.84 8.97
CA ASP A 119 -5.56 3.15 8.95
C ASP A 119 -7.06 3.03 8.69
N LEU A 120 -7.50 2.00 7.96
CA LEU A 120 -8.91 1.68 7.77
C LEU A 120 -9.53 1.08 9.05
N LEU A 121 -8.80 0.19 9.73
CA LEU A 121 -9.23 -0.41 11.00
C LEU A 121 -9.42 0.66 12.10
N HIS A 122 -8.46 1.57 12.22
CA HIS A 122 -8.52 2.70 13.15
C HIS A 122 -9.62 3.70 12.78
N GLY A 123 -10.01 3.77 11.50
CA GLY A 123 -10.86 4.83 10.96
C GLY A 123 -10.12 6.17 10.80
N ARG A 124 -8.79 6.12 10.76
CA ARG A 124 -7.91 7.25 10.44
C ARG A 124 -8.20 7.73 9.03
N ASP A 125 -8.33 6.77 8.11
CA ASP A 125 -8.72 7.03 6.74
C ASP A 125 -10.16 6.62 6.51
N ARG A 126 -10.89 7.50 5.82
CA ARG A 126 -12.26 7.23 5.36
C ARG A 126 -12.30 6.90 3.87
N ILE A 127 -11.18 7.08 3.19
CA ILE A 127 -10.97 6.83 1.76
C ILE A 127 -10.02 5.65 1.63
N HIS A 128 -10.32 4.76 0.69
CA HIS A 128 -9.44 3.62 0.41
C HIS A 128 -8.37 4.05 -0.60
N HIS A 129 -7.10 3.83 -0.27
CA HIS A 129 -5.96 4.15 -1.12
C HIS A 129 -5.25 2.87 -1.60
N PRO A 130 -4.46 2.91 -2.68
CA PRO A 130 -3.70 1.75 -3.18
C PRO A 130 -2.81 1.11 -2.11
N ARG A 131 -2.22 1.94 -1.25
CA ARG A 131 -1.38 1.47 -0.12
C ARG A 131 -2.10 0.54 0.84
N HIS A 132 -3.42 0.66 0.99
CA HIS A 132 -4.19 -0.23 1.86
C HIS A 132 -4.29 -1.64 1.27
N ASP A 133 -4.43 -1.75 -0.06
CA ASP A 133 -4.42 -3.05 -0.74
C ASP A 133 -3.03 -3.69 -0.62
N LEU A 134 -1.94 -2.92 -0.74
CA LEU A 134 -0.57 -3.39 -0.51
C LEU A 134 -0.36 -3.93 0.93
N GLU A 135 -0.86 -3.21 1.94
CA GLU A 135 -0.81 -3.66 3.34
C GLU A 135 -1.63 -4.96 3.55
N SER A 136 -2.74 -5.10 2.83
CA SER A 136 -3.57 -6.32 2.83
C SER A 136 -2.83 -7.53 2.26
N PHE A 137 -2.12 -7.34 1.13
CA PHE A 137 -1.23 -8.34 0.54
C PHE A 137 -0.16 -8.83 1.53
N PHE A 138 0.40 -7.95 2.35
CA PHE A 138 1.34 -8.31 3.42
C PHE A 138 0.67 -9.18 4.50
N TYR A 139 -0.53 -8.83 4.97
CA TYR A 139 -1.24 -9.62 5.97
C TYR A 139 -1.62 -11.03 5.49
N ILE A 140 -1.87 -11.21 4.19
CA ILE A 140 -2.11 -12.54 3.60
C ILE A 140 -0.88 -13.45 3.75
N ILE A 141 0.34 -12.91 3.60
CA ILE A 141 1.56 -13.72 3.73
C ILE A 141 1.68 -14.25 5.17
N ILE A 142 1.47 -13.40 6.18
CA ILE A 142 1.52 -13.80 7.59
C ILE A 142 0.44 -14.86 7.87
N TRP A 143 -0.77 -14.62 7.37
CA TRP A 143 -1.87 -15.56 7.51
C TRP A 143 -1.56 -16.92 6.88
N ALA A 144 -0.96 -16.93 5.69
CA ALA A 144 -0.55 -18.14 5.00
C ALA A 144 0.47 -18.95 5.81
N VAL A 145 1.51 -18.29 6.33
CA VAL A 145 2.54 -18.96 7.16
C VAL A 145 1.91 -19.68 8.35
N PHE A 146 0.94 -19.07 9.03
CA PHE A 146 0.30 -19.69 10.20
C PHE A 146 -0.78 -20.73 9.88
N HIS A 147 -1.42 -20.69 8.71
CA HIS A 147 -2.59 -21.52 8.48
C HIS A 147 -2.44 -22.51 7.34
N TYR A 148 -1.50 -22.31 6.41
CA TYR A 148 -1.42 -23.14 5.22
C TYR A 148 -0.50 -24.33 5.43
N LYS A 149 -0.93 -25.46 4.88
CA LYS A 149 -0.12 -26.64 4.64
C LYS A 149 -0.13 -26.89 3.15
N LEU A 150 0.89 -26.37 2.46
CA LEU A 150 1.00 -26.50 1.02
C LEU A 150 1.44 -27.93 0.67
N HIS A 151 0.74 -28.56 -0.25
CA HIS A 151 1.07 -29.89 -0.73
C HIS A 151 0.60 -30.03 -2.19
N PRO A 152 1.38 -30.67 -3.09
CA PRO A 152 1.08 -30.73 -4.52
C PRO A 152 -0.33 -31.22 -4.86
N THR A 153 -0.88 -32.12 -4.05
CA THR A 153 -2.18 -32.75 -4.34
C THR A 153 -3.28 -32.44 -3.32
N ASN A 154 -2.94 -32.04 -2.09
CA ASN A 154 -3.91 -31.90 -1.00
C ASN A 154 -3.62 -30.71 -0.08
N GLY A 155 -3.18 -29.58 -0.65
CA GLY A 155 -2.96 -28.36 0.12
C GLY A 155 -4.19 -27.97 0.96
N THR A 156 -3.99 -27.67 2.25
CA THR A 156 -5.07 -27.37 3.20
C THR A 156 -4.81 -26.09 3.99
N LYS A 157 -5.89 -25.54 4.57
CA LYS A 157 -5.84 -24.45 5.55
C LYS A 157 -6.33 -24.97 6.90
N ALA A 158 -5.67 -24.59 7.98
CA ALA A 158 -6.13 -24.85 9.34
C ALA A 158 -7.53 -24.27 9.57
N ALA A 159 -8.41 -25.05 10.19
CA ALA A 159 -9.80 -24.64 10.45
C ALA A 159 -9.91 -23.60 11.57
N LEU A 160 -9.01 -23.68 12.56
CA LEU A 160 -8.94 -22.72 13.66
C LEU A 160 -7.77 -21.74 13.44
N PRO A 161 -7.94 -20.48 13.87
CA PRO A 161 -6.87 -19.51 13.81
C PRO A 161 -5.72 -19.90 14.76
N HIS A 162 -4.48 -19.65 14.35
CA HIS A 162 -3.32 -19.82 15.20
C HIS A 162 -3.32 -18.81 16.35
N GLU A 163 -2.90 -19.21 17.56
CA GLU A 163 -2.98 -18.37 18.76
C GLU A 163 -2.30 -17.00 18.60
N LYS A 164 -1.19 -16.93 17.84
CA LYS A 164 -0.45 -15.68 17.61
C LYS A 164 -1.20 -14.63 16.79
N VAL A 165 -2.22 -15.05 16.03
CA VAL A 165 -3.02 -14.18 15.15
C VAL A 165 -4.52 -14.37 15.36
N ALA A 166 -4.94 -15.09 16.41
CA ALA A 166 -6.36 -15.34 16.70
C ALA A 166 -7.15 -14.04 16.92
N ASN A 167 -6.52 -13.03 17.52
CA ASN A 167 -7.09 -11.70 17.73
C ASN A 167 -7.43 -10.95 16.43
N TRP A 168 -6.95 -11.42 15.27
CA TRP A 168 -7.31 -10.83 13.97
C TRP A 168 -8.73 -11.18 13.51
N LEU A 169 -9.40 -12.11 14.18
CA LEU A 169 -10.82 -12.44 13.98
C LEU A 169 -11.74 -11.78 15.03
N GLY A 170 -11.20 -10.93 15.89
CA GLY A 170 -11.94 -10.22 16.92
C GLY A 170 -12.68 -8.97 16.42
N PRO A 171 -13.21 -8.14 17.34
CA PRO A 171 -13.72 -6.81 17.01
C PRO A 171 -12.64 -5.91 16.40
N LEU A 172 -13.03 -4.93 15.57
CA LEU A 172 -12.08 -4.09 14.82
C LEU A 172 -10.98 -3.43 15.67
N ALA A 173 -11.30 -2.99 16.89
CA ALA A 173 -10.32 -2.44 17.83
C ALA A 173 -9.26 -3.47 18.24
N GLN A 174 -9.68 -4.71 18.54
CA GLN A 174 -8.76 -5.79 18.89
C GLN A 174 -7.88 -6.19 17.70
N ILE A 175 -8.44 -6.22 16.48
CA ILE A 175 -7.68 -6.47 15.26
C ILE A 175 -6.62 -5.36 15.07
N TYR A 176 -7.03 -4.10 15.23
CA TYR A 176 -6.13 -2.95 15.14
C TYR A 176 -4.99 -3.07 16.15
N ASP A 177 -5.29 -3.31 17.43
CA ASP A 177 -4.27 -3.38 18.48
C ASP A 177 -3.26 -4.49 18.21
N ALA A 178 -3.73 -5.69 17.86
CA ALA A 178 -2.85 -6.82 17.53
C ALA A 178 -1.96 -6.55 16.30
N LYS A 179 -2.53 -5.96 15.24
CA LYS A 179 -1.74 -5.60 14.04
C LYS A 179 -0.80 -4.43 14.29
N ASN A 180 -1.19 -3.47 15.11
CA ASN A 180 -0.36 -2.33 15.46
C ASN A 180 0.82 -2.79 16.34
N GLY A 181 0.58 -3.73 17.25
CA GLY A 181 1.62 -4.43 18.00
C GLY A 181 2.62 -5.14 17.08
N LEU A 182 2.15 -5.90 16.09
CA LEU A 182 2.99 -6.50 15.04
C LEU A 182 3.76 -5.45 14.23
N MET A 183 3.17 -4.30 13.91
CA MET A 183 3.81 -3.30 13.05
C MET A 183 4.85 -2.47 13.80
N MET A 184 4.52 -2.01 15.01
CA MET A 184 5.21 -0.94 15.73
C MET A 184 5.98 -1.41 16.97
N SER A 185 5.65 -2.56 17.55
CA SER A 185 6.16 -2.96 18.87
C SER A 185 7.12 -4.15 18.84
N MET A 186 7.65 -4.52 20.00
CA MET A 186 8.45 -5.73 20.18
C MET A 186 7.63 -7.03 20.09
N GLU A 187 6.28 -6.98 20.17
CA GLU A 187 5.41 -8.16 20.04
C GLU A 187 5.63 -8.92 18.73
N TYR A 188 6.01 -8.20 17.69
CA TYR A 188 6.43 -8.79 16.43
C TYR A 188 7.52 -9.86 16.58
N ARG A 189 8.46 -9.70 17.53
CA ARG A 189 9.55 -10.67 17.74
C ARG A 189 9.01 -12.05 18.09
N GLU A 190 8.00 -12.12 18.96
CA GLU A 190 7.37 -13.38 19.34
C GLU A 190 6.63 -14.00 18.15
N VAL A 191 5.84 -13.22 17.42
CA VAL A 191 5.13 -13.70 16.21
C VAL A 191 6.12 -14.22 15.16
N PHE A 192 7.19 -13.46 14.91
CA PHE A 192 8.24 -13.83 13.96
C PHE A 192 8.99 -15.09 14.40
N GLN A 193 9.36 -15.19 15.68
CA GLN A 193 10.01 -16.38 16.20
C GLN A 193 9.10 -17.61 16.16
N SER A 194 7.78 -17.46 16.39
CA SER A 194 6.82 -18.54 16.21
C SER A 194 6.76 -19.00 14.76
N MET A 195 6.66 -18.07 13.79
CA MET A 195 6.72 -18.42 12.36
C MET A 195 7.99 -19.21 12.03
N MET A 196 9.14 -18.79 12.57
CA MET A 196 10.44 -19.44 12.30
C MET A 196 10.59 -20.81 12.97
N ARG A 197 10.02 -21.00 14.17
CA ARG A 197 10.15 -22.24 14.96
C ARG A 197 9.14 -23.30 14.57
N GLU A 198 7.90 -22.88 14.35
CA GLU A 198 6.76 -23.79 14.15
C GLU A 198 6.55 -24.13 12.67
N ARG A 199 7.10 -23.32 11.75
CA ARG A 199 6.87 -23.40 10.31
C ARG A 199 8.18 -23.35 9.53
N SER A 200 8.98 -24.39 9.72
CA SER A 200 10.34 -24.50 9.17
C SER A 200 10.37 -24.39 7.64
N GLU A 201 9.32 -24.85 6.95
CA GLU A 201 9.20 -24.75 5.50
C GLU A 201 9.09 -23.29 5.02
N TRP A 202 8.55 -22.39 5.84
CA TRP A 202 8.34 -20.97 5.49
C TRP A 202 9.50 -20.05 5.89
N VAL A 203 10.53 -20.57 6.56
CA VAL A 203 11.64 -19.79 7.13
C VAL A 203 12.29 -18.84 6.12
N ASP A 204 12.53 -19.31 4.90
CA ASP A 204 13.09 -18.49 3.82
C ASP A 204 12.17 -17.31 3.49
N LEU A 205 10.88 -17.57 3.28
CA LEU A 205 9.89 -16.55 2.95
C LEU A 205 9.68 -15.55 4.10
N VAL A 206 9.72 -16.02 5.35
CA VAL A 206 9.63 -15.16 6.54
C VAL A 206 10.80 -14.17 6.57
N LYS A 207 12.01 -14.63 6.30
CA LYS A 207 13.22 -13.79 6.27
C LYS A 207 13.29 -12.86 5.06
N THR A 208 12.93 -13.36 3.89
CA THR A 208 13.12 -12.65 2.62
C THR A 208 11.96 -11.74 2.27
N TRP A 209 10.74 -12.03 2.74
CA TRP A 209 9.54 -11.26 2.39
C TRP A 209 8.90 -10.58 3.61
N ILE A 210 8.63 -11.30 4.70
CA ILE A 210 7.88 -10.71 5.83
C ILE A 210 8.67 -9.61 6.54
N GLU A 211 9.92 -9.89 6.95
CA GLU A 211 10.72 -8.86 7.66
C GLU A 211 10.93 -7.61 6.80
N PRO A 212 11.36 -7.70 5.53
CA PRO A 212 11.57 -6.50 4.71
C PRO A 212 10.28 -5.73 4.42
N LEU A 213 9.17 -6.43 4.15
CA LEU A 213 7.88 -5.77 3.92
C LEU A 213 7.37 -5.07 5.16
N ARG A 214 7.48 -5.69 6.33
CA ARG A 214 7.10 -5.05 7.59
C ARG A 214 7.88 -3.76 7.80
N LYS A 215 9.21 -3.78 7.63
CA LYS A 215 10.04 -2.57 7.73
C LYS A 215 9.60 -1.52 6.71
N CYS A 216 9.41 -1.91 5.45
CA CYS A 216 8.97 -1.02 4.39
C CYS A 216 7.64 -0.31 4.71
N ILE A 217 6.63 -1.06 5.16
CA ILE A 217 5.32 -0.51 5.52
C ILE A 217 5.42 0.35 6.78
N ARG A 218 6.11 -0.14 7.82
CA ARG A 218 6.29 0.60 9.08
C ARG A 218 6.99 1.94 8.86
N ASP A 219 8.11 1.93 8.17
CA ASP A 219 8.93 3.13 7.98
C ASP A 219 8.20 4.16 7.10
N ALA A 220 7.42 3.69 6.12
CA ALA A 220 6.55 4.56 5.33
C ALA A 220 5.45 5.21 6.18
N ARG A 221 4.81 4.44 7.07
CA ARG A 221 3.78 4.94 7.99
C ARG A 221 4.33 5.97 8.97
N LEU A 222 5.51 5.71 9.56
CA LEU A 222 6.17 6.61 10.49
C LEU A 222 6.58 7.92 9.78
N GLY A 223 7.24 7.82 8.63
CA GLY A 223 7.66 9.01 7.88
C GLY A 223 6.50 9.91 7.45
N ALA A 224 5.34 9.34 7.09
CA ALA A 224 4.15 10.15 6.81
C ALA A 224 3.50 10.76 8.06
N ALA A 225 3.65 10.13 9.23
CA ALA A 225 3.18 10.72 10.49
C ALA A 225 4.05 11.93 10.89
N ASP A 226 5.37 11.83 10.69
CA ASP A 226 6.31 12.91 10.94
C ASP A 226 6.04 14.12 10.03
N ASP A 227 5.84 13.89 8.72
CA ASP A 227 5.49 14.95 7.77
C ASP A 227 4.20 15.68 8.15
N ARG A 228 3.16 14.94 8.54
CA ARG A 228 1.87 15.54 8.96
C ARG A 228 2.03 16.36 10.23
N THR A 229 2.79 15.85 11.20
CA THR A 229 3.07 16.58 12.45
C THR A 229 3.82 17.88 12.14
N ALA A 230 4.81 17.84 11.25
CA ALA A 230 5.54 19.03 10.81
C ALA A 230 4.62 20.04 10.08
N ALA A 231 3.72 19.55 9.21
CA ALA A 231 2.75 20.39 8.52
C ALA A 231 1.75 21.05 9.50
N ASP A 232 1.26 20.30 10.49
CA ASP A 232 0.35 20.80 11.51
C ASP A 232 1.02 21.89 12.36
N ILE A 233 2.29 21.69 12.74
CA ILE A 233 3.10 22.70 13.44
C ILE A 233 3.25 23.96 12.57
N ASN A 234 3.63 23.82 11.31
CA ASN A 234 3.78 24.95 10.39
C ASN A 234 2.47 25.73 10.21
N ASN A 235 1.35 25.02 10.06
CA ASN A 235 0.02 25.63 9.95
C ASN A 235 -0.37 26.39 11.23
N ALA A 236 -0.07 25.83 12.41
CA ALA A 236 -0.31 26.49 13.69
C ALA A 236 0.55 27.77 13.84
N VAL A 237 1.82 27.72 13.43
CA VAL A 237 2.71 28.90 13.42
C VAL A 237 2.17 29.99 12.49
N LEU A 238 1.77 29.63 11.26
CA LEU A 238 1.17 30.58 10.31
C LEU A 238 -0.13 31.19 10.84
N ALA A 239 -0.97 30.39 11.50
CA ALA A 239 -2.19 30.86 12.14
C ALA A 239 -1.89 31.85 13.28
N ALA A 240 -0.91 31.56 14.13
CA ALA A 240 -0.46 32.46 15.20
C ALA A 240 0.08 33.78 14.63
N GLN A 241 0.93 33.73 13.61
CA GLN A 241 1.45 34.93 12.92
C GLN A 241 0.36 35.76 12.24
N ARG A 242 -0.72 35.14 11.75
CA ARG A 242 -1.90 35.85 11.23
C ARG A 242 -2.69 36.52 12.35
N ALA A 243 -2.84 35.85 13.50
CA ALA A 243 -3.54 36.41 14.66
C ALA A 243 -2.82 37.64 15.25
N VAL A 244 -1.48 37.59 15.34
CA VAL A 244 -0.64 38.74 15.74
C VAL A 244 -0.80 39.90 14.74
N ARG A 245 -0.69 39.63 13.43
CA ARG A 245 -0.87 40.66 12.39
C ARG A 245 -2.28 41.26 12.33
N GLN A 246 -3.29 40.53 12.80
CA GLN A 246 -4.69 41.01 12.87
C GLN A 246 -5.00 41.75 14.18
N GLY A 247 -3.99 42.04 15.01
CA GLY A 247 -4.16 42.82 16.24
C GLY A 247 -4.99 42.12 17.32
N LYS A 248 -5.09 40.78 17.29
CA LYS A 248 -5.87 39.99 18.26
C LYS A 248 -5.08 39.56 19.50
N ILE A 249 -3.81 39.91 19.58
CA ILE A 249 -2.96 39.78 20.77
C ILE A 249 -2.39 41.18 21.01
N GLN A 250 -2.92 41.87 22.02
CA GLN A 250 -2.36 43.12 22.51
C GLN A 250 -1.28 42.75 23.52
N ASP A 251 -0.02 43.00 23.17
CA ASP A 251 0.98 43.33 24.18
C ASP A 251 0.93 44.86 24.30
N GLU A 252 0.53 45.33 25.48
CA GLU A 252 0.83 46.68 25.94
C GLU A 252 2.36 46.76 26.04
N ASP A 253 3.00 47.46 25.11
CA ASP A 253 4.05 48.46 25.37
C ASP A 253 4.92 48.71 24.11
N ASP A 254 4.83 49.97 23.65
CA ASP A 254 5.80 50.87 23.01
C ASP A 254 6.60 50.50 21.72
N ASP A 255 6.34 51.35 20.71
CA ASP A 255 7.25 52.00 19.73
C ASP A 255 8.53 51.28 19.26
N ASP A 256 8.59 50.91 17.97
CA ASP A 256 9.41 51.61 16.95
C ASP A 256 9.45 50.87 15.60
N ASP A 257 9.66 51.66 14.55
CA ASP A 257 9.74 51.37 13.11
C ASP A 257 10.49 50.09 12.69
N VAL A 258 9.90 49.28 11.79
CA VAL A 258 10.67 48.54 10.76
C VAL A 258 9.90 48.46 9.44
N GLN A 259 10.42 49.14 8.42
CA GLN A 259 10.12 48.90 7.01
C GLN A 259 10.82 47.63 6.50
N GLY A 260 10.09 46.81 5.72
CA GLY A 260 10.67 45.99 4.65
C GLY A 260 10.74 44.47 4.89
N ALA A 261 9.81 43.74 4.29
CA ALA A 261 10.00 42.33 3.88
C ALA A 261 8.89 41.88 2.92
N SER A 262 8.96 42.27 1.63
CA SER A 262 8.03 41.83 0.58
C SER A 262 8.64 40.85 -0.44
N GLY A 263 9.80 40.26 -0.16
CA GLY A 263 10.51 39.38 -1.10
C GLY A 263 10.35 37.87 -0.89
N GLU A 264 10.20 37.39 0.35
CA GLU A 264 10.34 35.96 0.65
C GLU A 264 9.02 35.17 0.67
N ALA A 265 7.88 35.84 0.78
CA ALA A 265 6.56 35.18 0.79
C ALA A 265 6.16 34.61 -0.59
N ASN A 266 6.71 35.14 -1.68
CA ASN A 266 6.36 34.74 -3.04
C ASN A 266 7.22 33.58 -3.58
N LEU A 267 8.41 33.32 -3.02
CA LEU A 267 9.22 32.18 -3.44
C LEU A 267 8.73 30.86 -2.83
N LEU A 268 8.30 30.90 -1.57
CA LEU A 268 7.77 29.72 -0.88
C LEU A 268 6.38 29.30 -1.39
N GLY A 269 5.56 30.24 -1.87
CA GLY A 269 4.26 29.93 -2.49
C GLY A 269 4.40 29.16 -3.80
N ASN A 270 5.38 29.52 -4.63
CA ASN A 270 5.57 28.91 -5.94
C ASN A 270 6.27 27.53 -5.89
N ILE A 271 7.07 27.25 -4.86
CA ILE A 271 7.74 25.94 -4.70
C ILE A 271 6.75 24.86 -4.22
N VAL A 272 5.66 25.24 -3.53
CA VAL A 272 4.67 24.28 -3.01
C VAL A 272 3.70 23.82 -4.11
N GLU A 273 3.41 24.64 -5.12
CA GLU A 273 2.52 24.25 -6.23
C GLU A 273 3.17 23.29 -7.23
N GLU A 274 4.50 23.31 -7.38
CA GLU A 274 5.19 22.53 -8.43
C GLU A 274 5.46 21.06 -8.05
N VAL A 275 5.23 20.65 -6.79
CA VAL A 275 5.44 19.26 -6.31
C VAL A 275 4.10 18.48 -6.19
N ALA A 276 2.96 19.12 -6.49
CA ALA A 276 1.61 18.58 -6.31
C ALA A 276 1.14 17.58 -7.40
N GLY A 277 2.05 16.78 -7.97
CA GLY A 277 1.75 15.85 -9.07
C GLY A 277 1.29 14.44 -8.67
N TYR A 278 1.40 14.04 -7.41
CA TYR A 278 0.91 12.74 -6.92
C TYR A 278 0.48 12.88 -5.46
N ASP A 279 -0.80 12.61 -5.21
CA ASP A 279 -1.48 12.72 -3.91
C ASP A 279 -0.61 12.15 -2.76
N SER A 280 -0.19 13.03 -1.86
CA SER A 280 0.76 12.74 -0.78
C SER A 280 0.23 11.71 0.20
N ASP A 281 -1.07 11.46 0.29
CA ASP A 281 -1.58 10.44 1.22
C ASP A 281 -1.76 9.06 0.59
N ALA A 282 -1.97 8.98 -0.74
CA ALA A 282 -2.22 7.70 -1.44
C ALA A 282 -1.07 6.68 -1.35
N THR A 283 0.16 7.16 -1.07
CA THR A 283 1.39 6.37 -0.98
C THR A 283 2.26 6.73 0.23
N TYR A 284 1.71 7.38 1.27
CA TYR A 284 2.50 7.94 2.38
C TYR A 284 3.60 8.91 1.90
N GLY A 285 3.32 9.73 0.89
CA GLY A 285 4.23 10.71 0.31
C GLY A 285 5.29 10.04 -0.57
N GLY A 286 4.91 9.01 -1.33
CA GLY A 286 5.82 8.20 -2.13
C GLY A 286 6.64 7.18 -1.32
N ARG A 287 6.33 6.98 -0.03
CA ARG A 287 7.07 6.05 0.85
C ARG A 287 6.62 4.60 0.74
N LEU A 288 5.37 4.35 0.36
CA LEU A 288 4.84 3.02 0.09
C LEU A 288 4.23 2.96 -1.32
N THR A 289 5.10 2.77 -2.31
CA THR A 289 4.73 2.51 -3.71
C THR A 289 4.87 1.02 -4.04
N TYR A 290 4.23 0.58 -5.11
CA TYR A 290 4.40 -0.79 -5.64
C TYR A 290 5.88 -1.16 -5.85
N PHE A 291 6.68 -0.24 -6.39
CA PHE A 291 8.10 -0.48 -6.63
C PHE A 291 8.91 -0.63 -5.34
N ARG A 292 8.64 0.20 -4.32
CA ARG A 292 9.29 0.06 -3.00
C ARG A 292 8.88 -1.25 -2.33
N PHE A 293 7.62 -1.65 -2.48
CA PHE A 293 7.09 -2.93 -2.04
C PHE A 293 7.81 -4.11 -2.72
N MET A 294 7.94 -4.09 -4.05
CA MET A 294 8.64 -5.13 -4.83
C MET A 294 10.15 -5.18 -4.54
N ARG A 295 10.78 -4.01 -4.35
CA ARG A 295 12.19 -3.90 -3.98
C ARG A 295 12.45 -4.53 -2.61
N ALA A 296 11.55 -4.33 -1.65
CA ALA A 296 11.69 -4.90 -0.31
C ALA A 296 11.78 -6.43 -0.32
N ILE A 297 11.07 -7.11 -1.24
CA ILE A 297 11.11 -8.57 -1.40
C ILE A 297 12.14 -9.06 -2.43
N GLY A 298 13.10 -8.21 -2.82
CA GLY A 298 14.19 -8.58 -3.73
C GLY A 298 13.78 -8.73 -5.20
N MET A 299 12.58 -8.29 -5.58
CA MET A 299 12.05 -8.45 -6.94
C MET A 299 12.47 -7.31 -7.89
N VAL A 300 13.71 -6.85 -7.81
CA VAL A 300 14.23 -5.72 -8.61
C VAL A 300 14.46 -6.11 -10.07
N LYS A 301 15.03 -7.29 -10.33
CA LYS A 301 15.28 -7.78 -11.71
C LYS A 301 13.99 -8.02 -12.51
N THR A 302 12.90 -8.35 -11.82
CA THR A 302 11.56 -8.46 -12.45
C THR A 302 10.90 -7.11 -12.66
N LEU A 303 11.53 -5.99 -12.27
CA LEU A 303 11.13 -4.66 -12.73
C LEU A 303 11.90 -4.30 -14.01
N GLU A 304 13.20 -4.64 -14.06
CA GLU A 304 14.09 -4.36 -15.20
C GLU A 304 13.70 -5.15 -16.47
N THR A 305 13.31 -6.42 -16.36
CA THR A 305 12.86 -7.20 -17.54
C THR A 305 11.50 -6.76 -18.07
N TRP A 306 10.80 -5.88 -17.36
CA TRP A 306 9.49 -5.36 -17.74
C TRP A 306 9.56 -3.97 -18.37
N ASP A 307 10.71 -3.30 -18.33
CA ASP A 307 10.96 -2.01 -19.01
C ASP A 307 10.75 -2.12 -20.54
N ASP A 308 10.88 -3.31 -21.11
CA ASP A 308 10.69 -3.57 -22.54
C ASP A 308 9.22 -3.81 -22.93
N ALA A 309 8.34 -4.13 -21.98
CA ALA A 309 6.95 -4.52 -22.27
C ALA A 309 5.92 -3.42 -21.98
N ILE A 310 6.26 -2.40 -21.19
CA ILE A 310 5.32 -1.31 -20.87
C ILE A 310 6.01 0.06 -20.87
N ASN A 311 5.67 0.91 -21.86
CA ASN A 311 6.08 2.31 -21.92
C ASN A 311 5.53 3.11 -20.72
N PHE A 312 6.38 3.39 -19.74
CA PHE A 312 6.12 4.31 -18.64
C PHE A 312 7.32 5.27 -18.46
N GLU A 313 7.25 6.48 -19.03
CA GLU A 313 8.32 7.49 -18.94
C GLU A 313 8.47 8.10 -17.54
N GLU A 314 7.40 8.17 -16.75
CA GLU A 314 7.41 8.76 -15.40
C GLU A 314 8.11 7.86 -14.37
N ASP A 315 7.93 6.54 -14.45
CA ASP A 315 8.61 5.58 -13.58
C ASP A 315 10.11 5.48 -13.92
N LYS A 316 10.47 5.61 -15.20
CA LYS A 316 11.86 5.79 -15.64
C LYS A 316 12.47 7.07 -15.05
N ALA A 317 11.69 8.15 -14.91
CA ALA A 317 12.16 9.39 -14.30
C ALA A 317 12.47 9.23 -12.81
N ILE A 318 11.63 8.52 -12.05
CA ILE A 318 11.88 8.20 -10.62
C ILE A 318 13.13 7.34 -10.48
N LEU A 319 13.27 6.29 -11.30
CA LEU A 319 14.44 5.41 -11.25
C LEU A 319 15.73 6.14 -11.64
N ARG A 320 15.68 7.03 -12.64
CA ARG A 320 16.79 7.90 -13.04
C ARG A 320 17.15 8.88 -11.92
N ALA A 321 16.17 9.47 -11.25
CA ALA A 321 16.39 10.40 -10.13
C ALA A 321 17.05 9.71 -8.93
N GLU A 322 16.55 8.52 -8.54
CA GLU A 322 17.16 7.73 -7.45
C GLU A 322 18.58 7.28 -7.79
N LYS A 323 18.83 6.86 -9.03
CA LYS A 323 20.17 6.45 -9.50
C LYS A 323 21.13 7.64 -9.52
N LYS A 324 20.66 8.83 -9.90
CA LYS A 324 21.43 10.07 -9.88
C LYS A 324 21.79 10.49 -8.45
N GLU A 325 20.84 10.38 -7.51
CA GLU A 325 21.08 10.70 -6.10
C GLU A 325 22.05 9.70 -5.45
N LYS A 326 21.95 8.41 -5.78
CA LYS A 326 22.89 7.40 -5.29
C LYS A 326 24.31 7.64 -5.82
N LEU A 327 24.45 8.02 -7.09
CA LEU A 327 25.73 8.37 -7.70
C LEU A 327 26.33 9.64 -7.08
N ARG A 328 25.50 10.65 -6.81
CA ARG A 328 25.92 11.88 -6.11
C ARG A 328 26.50 11.56 -4.74
N LYS A 329 25.82 10.75 -3.93
CA LYS A 329 26.30 10.35 -2.60
C LYS A 329 27.61 9.54 -2.64
N LEU A 330 27.79 8.68 -3.65
CA LEU A 330 29.04 7.95 -3.86
C LEU A 330 30.21 8.89 -4.18
N LEU A 331 29.98 9.88 -5.06
CA LEU A 331 30.99 10.87 -5.43
C LEU A 331 31.35 11.82 -4.28
N GLU A 332 30.38 12.14 -3.41
CA GLU A 332 30.61 12.96 -2.21
C GLU A 332 31.39 12.21 -1.13
N MET A 333 31.23 10.88 -1.03
CA MET A 333 32.03 10.05 -0.13
C MET A 333 33.48 9.91 -0.60
N ASP A 334 33.71 9.69 -1.90
CA ASP A 334 35.07 9.62 -2.47
C ASP A 334 35.83 10.94 -2.34
N ALA A 335 35.13 12.09 -2.36
CA ALA A 335 35.74 13.40 -2.16
C ALA A 335 36.16 13.66 -0.70
N SER A 336 35.50 13.03 0.27
CA SER A 336 35.82 13.16 1.71
C SER A 336 36.96 12.27 2.21
N ASP A 337 37.37 11.28 1.42
CA ASP A 337 38.51 10.38 1.72
C ASP A 337 39.84 10.87 1.07
N THR A 338 39.82 12.02 0.39
CA THR A 338 40.99 12.63 -0.28
C THR A 338 41.56 13.89 0.39
N ASP A 339 41.09 14.25 1.59
CA ASP A 339 41.66 15.34 2.40
C ASP A 339 42.46 14.85 3.62
#